data_AF-A0A9D8A540-F1
#
_entry.id   AF-A0A9D8A540-F1
#
_cell.length_a   1.000
_cell.length_b   1.000
_cell.length_c   1.000
_cell.angle_alpha   90.00
_cell.angle_beta   90.00
_cell.angle_gamma   90.00
#
_symmetry.space_group_name_H-M   'P 1'
#
loop_
_entity.id
_entity.type
_entity.pdbx_description
1 polymer ?
#
loop_
_entity_poly.entity_id
_entity_poly.type
_entity_poly.pdbx_seq_one_letter_code
_entity_poly.pdbx_strand_id
1 'polypeptide(L)'
;MTYDTSVFINNITTSLIQNYHQFPLDLESQSPECSLEKMISHDADKESEWLMPQENLHQFIIGLSKMDCFTYRAVNQVDGELVYWNALHQPFDDFKHAGTVIYQAETPYPTVDMIIAWCKRQVS
;
A
#
# COMPACT_ATOMS: atom_id res chain seq x y z
N MET A 1 -2.64 14.24 -17.59
CA MET A 1 -2.01 14.19 -16.25
C MET A 1 -1.22 15.48 -16.06
N THR A 2 -1.37 16.21 -14.96
CA THR A 2 -0.44 17.32 -14.66
C THR A 2 0.90 16.75 -14.23
N TYR A 3 2.00 17.48 -14.50
CA TYR A 3 3.35 17.07 -14.11
C TYR A 3 3.43 16.66 -12.63
N ASP A 4 2.75 17.43 -11.75
CA ASP A 4 2.74 17.18 -10.30
C ASP A 4 2.05 15.87 -9.92
N THR A 5 0.97 15.47 -10.61
CA THR A 5 0.30 14.19 -10.35
C THR A 5 1.16 13.01 -10.79
N SER A 6 1.88 13.12 -11.91
CA SER A 6 2.82 12.10 -12.37
C SER A 6 3.98 11.91 -11.40
N VAL A 7 4.55 13.02 -10.92
CA VAL A 7 5.63 13.01 -9.93
C VAL A 7 5.14 12.41 -8.60
N PHE A 8 3.95 12.78 -8.16
CA PHE A 8 3.34 12.22 -6.95
C PHE A 8 3.19 10.69 -7.05
N ILE A 9 2.59 10.18 -8.13
CA ILE A 9 2.39 8.74 -8.34
C ILE A 9 3.75 8.02 -8.38
N ASN A 10 4.73 8.54 -9.13
CA ASN A 10 6.06 7.93 -9.22
C ASN A 10 6.77 7.87 -7.87
N ASN A 11 6.67 8.92 -7.05
CA ASN A 11 7.29 8.94 -5.72
C ASN A 11 6.65 7.91 -4.79
N ILE A 12 5.32 7.77 -4.80
CA ILE A 12 4.61 6.75 -4.01
C ILE A 12 4.96 5.34 -4.48
N THR A 13 4.92 5.10 -5.78
CA THR A 13 5.29 3.82 -6.39
C THR A 13 6.72 3.43 -6.00
N THR A 14 7.66 4.36 -6.13
CA THR A 14 9.07 4.14 -5.77
C THR A 14 9.21 3.85 -4.27
N SER A 15 8.54 4.62 -3.41
CA SER A 15 8.56 4.39 -1.96
C SER A 15 8.00 3.02 -1.59
N LEU A 16 6.92 2.56 -2.22
CA LEU A 16 6.33 1.25 -1.93
C LEU A 16 7.21 0.10 -2.41
N ILE A 17 7.81 0.23 -3.60
CA ILE A 17 8.72 -0.78 -4.16
C ILE A 17 9.99 -0.89 -3.30
N GLN A 18 10.57 0.24 -2.88
CA GLN A 18 11.80 0.21 -2.08
C GLN A 18 11.60 -0.39 -0.69
N ASN A 19 10.42 -0.21 -0.11
CA ASN A 19 10.08 -0.79 1.20
C ASN A 19 9.39 -2.16 1.08
N TYR A 20 9.34 -2.75 -0.11
CA TYR A 20 8.61 -3.98 -0.42
C TYR A 20 8.97 -5.20 0.47
N HIS A 21 10.25 -5.35 0.82
CA HIS A 21 10.72 -6.43 1.70
C HIS A 21 10.15 -6.35 3.12
N GLN A 22 9.57 -5.20 3.47
CA GLN A 22 9.07 -4.89 4.80
C GLN A 22 7.58 -5.24 4.98
N PHE A 23 6.97 -6.01 4.08
CA PHE A 23 5.57 -6.40 4.16
C PHE A 23 5.41 -7.92 4.40
N PRO A 24 4.37 -8.36 5.13
CA PRO A 24 4.09 -9.76 5.44
C PRO A 24 3.45 -10.48 4.25
N LEU A 25 4.21 -10.64 3.18
CA LEU A 25 3.73 -11.20 1.92
C LEU A 25 4.17 -12.65 1.78
N ASP A 26 3.28 -13.49 1.26
CA ASP A 26 3.48 -14.93 1.13
C ASP A 26 4.09 -15.31 -0.24
N LEU A 27 3.82 -14.52 -1.29
CA LEU A 27 4.26 -14.78 -2.67
C LEU A 27 4.80 -13.51 -3.33
N GLU A 28 5.79 -13.64 -4.21
CA GLU A 28 6.33 -12.52 -5.01
C GLU A 28 5.28 -11.82 -5.87
N SER A 29 4.24 -12.55 -6.29
CA SER A 29 3.12 -12.00 -7.06
C SER A 29 2.26 -11.00 -6.28
N GLN A 30 2.38 -10.99 -4.95
CA GLN A 30 1.70 -10.05 -4.04
C GLN A 30 2.49 -8.75 -3.87
N SER A 31 3.61 -8.63 -4.60
CA SER A 31 4.44 -7.45 -4.54
C SER A 31 3.70 -6.19 -4.96
N PRO A 32 3.95 -5.07 -4.24
CA PRO A 32 3.63 -3.75 -4.72
C PRO A 32 4.02 -3.51 -6.17
N GLU A 33 5.20 -3.95 -6.60
CA GLU A 33 5.65 -3.81 -7.99
C GLU A 33 4.69 -4.51 -8.98
N CYS A 34 4.42 -5.80 -8.80
CA CYS A 34 3.49 -6.55 -9.65
C CYS A 34 2.05 -5.99 -9.63
N SER A 35 1.60 -5.51 -8.47
CA SER A 35 0.25 -4.99 -8.27
C SER A 35 0.08 -3.58 -8.85
N LEU A 36 1.11 -2.74 -8.72
CA LEU A 36 1.15 -1.38 -9.29
C LEU A 36 1.26 -1.42 -10.80
N GLU A 37 2.09 -2.29 -11.37
CA GLU A 37 2.15 -2.50 -12.82
C GLU A 37 0.80 -2.92 -13.38
N LYS A 38 0.08 -3.83 -12.70
CA LYS A 38 -1.30 -4.21 -13.07
C LYS A 38 -2.27 -3.05 -12.95
N MET A 39 -2.22 -2.27 -11.88
CA MET A 39 -3.09 -1.09 -11.71
C MET A 39 -2.83 -0.03 -12.77
N ILE A 40 -1.57 0.21 -13.14
CA ILE A 40 -1.18 1.19 -14.15
C ILE A 40 -1.49 0.68 -15.57
N SER A 41 -1.36 -0.64 -15.83
CA SER A 41 -1.58 -1.24 -17.15
C SER A 41 -3.04 -1.56 -17.47
N HIS A 42 -3.89 -1.92 -16.50
CA HIS A 42 -5.32 -2.16 -16.74
C HIS A 42 -6.10 -0.89 -17.12
N ASP A 43 -5.59 0.30 -16.81
CA ASP A 43 -6.23 1.57 -17.16
C ASP A 43 -5.66 2.22 -18.44
N ALA A 44 -4.68 1.57 -19.11
CA ALA A 44 -4.12 2.05 -20.38
C ALA A 44 -5.05 1.86 -21.58
N ASP A 45 -6.02 0.94 -21.49
CA ASP A 45 -7.04 0.72 -22.54
C ASP A 45 -8.19 1.76 -22.52
N LYS A 46 -8.18 2.68 -21.54
CA LYS A 46 -9.16 3.77 -21.41
C LYS A 46 -8.48 5.14 -21.47
N GLU A 47 -7.77 5.41 -22.57
CA GLU A 47 -7.06 6.69 -22.79
C GLU A 47 -7.92 7.97 -22.64
N SER A 48 -9.25 7.90 -22.59
CA SER A 48 -10.12 9.09 -22.49
C SER A 48 -10.74 9.41 -21.11
N GLU A 49 -10.67 8.51 -20.11
CA GLU A 49 -11.29 8.74 -18.79
C GLU A 49 -10.32 9.34 -17.75
N TRP A 50 -9.02 9.42 -18.04
CA TRP A 50 -7.99 10.03 -17.19
C TRP A 50 -8.08 11.57 -17.09
N LEU A 51 -9.16 12.19 -17.55
CA LEU A 51 -9.25 13.63 -17.75
C LEU A 51 -9.57 14.47 -16.50
N MET A 52 -9.55 13.92 -15.26
CA MET A 52 -9.65 14.75 -14.04
C MET A 52 -8.52 14.47 -13.01
N PRO A 53 -7.62 15.45 -12.72
CA PRO A 53 -6.44 15.25 -11.88
C PRO A 53 -6.72 14.77 -10.44
N GLN A 54 -7.86 15.14 -9.84
CA GLN A 54 -8.21 14.75 -8.47
C GLN A 54 -8.89 13.37 -8.40
N GLU A 55 -9.75 13.04 -9.36
CA GLU A 55 -10.40 11.72 -9.42
C GLU A 55 -9.39 10.61 -9.65
N ASN A 56 -8.39 10.84 -10.51
CA ASN A 56 -7.32 9.86 -10.74
C ASN A 56 -6.47 9.62 -9.48
N LEU A 57 -6.16 10.68 -8.72
CA LEU A 57 -5.42 10.54 -7.47
C LEU A 57 -6.25 9.77 -6.42
N HIS A 58 -7.56 10.06 -6.34
CA HIS A 58 -8.45 9.36 -5.43
C HIS A 58 -8.60 7.87 -5.79
N GLN A 59 -8.80 7.55 -7.08
CA GLN A 59 -8.87 6.17 -7.57
C GLN A 59 -7.55 5.42 -7.37
N PHE A 60 -6.41 6.08 -7.65
CA PHE A 60 -5.09 5.53 -7.38
C PHE A 60 -4.93 5.19 -5.90
N ILE A 61 -5.31 6.08 -4.98
CA ILE A 61 -5.18 5.81 -3.54
C ILE A 61 -6.18 4.75 -3.05
N ILE A 62 -7.40 4.70 -3.60
CA ILE A 62 -8.34 3.61 -3.33
C ILE A 62 -7.74 2.27 -3.75
N GLY A 63 -7.16 2.20 -4.95
CA GLY A 63 -6.51 0.99 -5.43
C GLY A 63 -5.29 0.61 -4.59
N LEU A 64 -4.47 1.58 -4.18
CA LEU A 64 -3.37 1.37 -3.24
C LEU A 64 -3.87 0.72 -1.95
N SER A 65 -4.94 1.26 -1.36
CA SER A 65 -5.48 0.73 -0.11
C SER A 65 -6.01 -0.71 -0.22
N LYS A 66 -6.20 -1.24 -1.42
CA LYS A 66 -6.65 -2.62 -1.64
C LYS A 66 -5.52 -3.59 -1.92
N MET A 67 -4.28 -3.11 -2.00
CA MET A 67 -3.13 -3.96 -2.24
C MET A 67 -2.89 -4.92 -1.08
N ASP A 68 -2.29 -6.07 -1.39
CA ASP A 68 -1.98 -7.10 -0.39
C ASP A 68 -1.14 -6.56 0.76
N CYS A 69 -0.22 -5.62 0.47
CA CYS A 69 0.60 -4.95 1.48
C CYS A 69 -0.19 -4.17 2.54
N PHE A 70 -1.44 -3.78 2.27
CA PHE A 70 -2.33 -3.09 3.22
C PHE A 70 -3.52 -3.96 3.67
N THR A 71 -3.79 -5.09 3.02
CA THR A 71 -4.86 -6.01 3.43
C THR A 71 -4.35 -7.18 4.26
N TYR A 72 -3.07 -7.53 4.14
CA TYR A 72 -2.40 -8.44 5.04
C TYR A 72 -2.11 -7.78 6.39
N ARG A 73 -2.44 -8.51 7.45
CA ARG A 73 -2.25 -8.11 8.83
C ARG A 73 -1.32 -9.10 9.50
N ALA A 74 -0.47 -8.57 10.36
CA ALA A 74 0.28 -9.39 11.28
C ALA A 74 -0.07 -8.97 12.71
N VAL A 75 -0.23 -9.97 13.57
CA VAL A 75 -0.57 -9.76 14.98
C VAL A 75 0.33 -10.59 15.86
N ASN A 76 0.79 -9.96 16.94
CA ASN A 76 1.55 -10.57 18.02
C ASN A 76 0.72 -10.53 19.30
N GLN A 77 0.89 -11.53 20.15
CA GLN A 77 0.37 -11.50 21.51
C GLN A 77 1.50 -11.11 22.46
N VAL A 78 1.38 -9.96 23.11
CA VAL A 78 2.37 -9.42 24.04
C VAL A 78 1.67 -9.16 25.37
N ASP A 79 2.11 -9.84 26.43
CA ASP A 79 1.54 -9.73 27.79
C ASP A 79 0.00 -9.91 27.85
N GLY A 80 -0.54 -10.76 26.97
CA GLY A 80 -1.98 -11.04 26.87
C GLY A 80 -2.76 -10.10 25.94
N GLU A 81 -2.14 -9.02 25.47
CA GLU A 81 -2.73 -8.05 24.54
C GLU A 81 -2.37 -8.37 23.08
N LEU A 82 -3.30 -8.03 22.17
CA LEU A 82 -3.08 -8.17 20.73
C LEU A 82 -2.46 -6.88 20.17
N VAL A 83 -1.24 -6.99 19.63
CA VAL A 83 -0.54 -5.89 18.98
C VAL A 83 -0.54 -6.14 17.47
N TYR A 84 -1.12 -5.19 16.72
CA TYR A 84 -1.17 -5.26 15.26
C TYR A 84 -0.01 -4.53 14.63
N TRP A 85 0.57 -5.14 13.61
CA TRP A 85 1.59 -4.52 12.77
C TRP A 85 0.99 -3.37 11.98
N ASN A 86 1.69 -2.23 12.00
CA ASN A 86 1.34 -1.06 11.21
C ASN A 86 2.41 -0.79 10.16
N ALA A 87 2.07 -1.08 8.90
CA ALA A 87 2.94 -0.92 7.75
C ALA A 87 3.45 0.51 7.52
N LEU A 88 2.77 1.52 8.07
CA LEU A 88 3.17 2.93 7.95
C LEU A 88 4.15 3.38 9.05
N HIS A 89 4.35 2.57 10.09
CA HIS A 89 5.15 2.93 11.27
C HIS A 89 6.42 2.10 11.44
N GLN A 90 6.41 0.83 11.03
CA GLN A 90 7.57 -0.04 11.21
C GLN A 90 7.65 -1.12 10.12
N PRO A 91 8.87 -1.52 9.72
CA PRO A 91 9.06 -2.68 8.86
C PRO A 91 8.45 -3.96 9.45
N PHE A 92 7.95 -4.87 8.60
CA PHE A 92 7.43 -6.16 9.07
C PHE A 92 8.53 -7.02 9.69
N ASP A 93 9.75 -7.00 9.13
CA ASP A 93 10.87 -7.76 9.67
C ASP A 93 11.21 -7.39 11.12
N ASP A 94 11.05 -6.11 11.48
CA ASP A 94 11.26 -5.62 12.84
C ASP A 94 10.11 -6.01 13.79
N PHE A 95 8.91 -6.24 13.24
CA PHE A 95 7.75 -6.68 14.00
C PHE A 95 7.66 -8.20 14.18
N LYS A 96 8.12 -8.96 13.19
CA LYS A 96 7.96 -10.41 13.13
C LYS A 96 8.81 -11.09 14.20
N HIS A 97 8.19 -11.95 14.99
CA HIS A 97 8.87 -12.81 15.95
C HIS A 97 8.24 -14.22 15.99
N ALA A 98 8.77 -15.10 16.83
CA ALA A 98 8.19 -16.42 17.03
C ALA A 98 6.74 -16.29 17.50
N GLY A 99 5.79 -16.90 16.77
CA GLY A 99 4.36 -16.83 17.09
C GLY A 99 3.57 -15.70 16.44
N THR A 100 4.20 -14.87 15.58
CA THR A 100 3.45 -13.90 14.76
C THR A 100 2.44 -14.61 13.87
N VAL A 101 1.18 -14.19 13.94
CA VAL A 101 0.11 -14.69 13.07
C VAL A 101 -0.11 -13.70 11.94
N ILE A 102 -0.07 -14.20 10.70
CA ILE A 102 -0.33 -13.43 9.49
C ILE A 102 -1.66 -13.88 8.90
N TYR A 103 -2.50 -12.94 8.49
CA TYR A 103 -3.77 -13.23 7.82
C TYR A 103 -4.20 -12.07 6.93
N GLN A 104 -5.00 -12.35 5.90
CA GLN A 104 -5.56 -11.34 5.01
C GLN A 104 -6.95 -10.90 5.49
N ALA A 105 -7.25 -9.60 5.41
CA ALA A 105 -8.54 -9.03 5.77
C ALA A 105 -9.14 -8.23 4.61
N GLU A 106 -10.47 -8.17 4.52
CA GLU A 106 -11.18 -7.43 3.47
C GLU A 106 -10.99 -5.91 3.57
N THR A 107 -10.67 -5.42 4.76
CA THR A 107 -10.48 -4.00 5.03
C THR A 107 -9.00 -3.68 5.21
N PRO A 108 -8.50 -2.58 4.63
CA PRO A 108 -7.12 -2.18 4.82
C PRO A 108 -6.79 -1.87 6.26
N TYR A 109 -5.54 -2.12 6.63
CA TYR A 109 -4.93 -1.65 7.85
C TYR A 109 -3.52 -1.11 7.55
N PRO A 110 -3.20 0.14 7.91
CA PRO A 110 -4.06 1.14 8.55
C PRO A 110 -5.26 1.60 7.69
N THR A 111 -6.15 2.43 8.24
CA THR A 111 -7.34 2.88 7.50
C THR A 111 -6.96 3.65 6.22
N VAL A 112 -7.87 3.67 5.24
CA VAL A 112 -7.67 4.37 3.96
C VAL A 112 -7.24 5.83 4.18
N ASP A 113 -7.85 6.53 5.13
CA ASP A 113 -7.50 7.93 5.45
C ASP A 113 -6.06 8.08 5.96
N MET A 114 -5.57 7.11 6.75
CA MET A 114 -4.18 7.10 7.22
C MET A 114 -3.21 6.83 6.07
N ILE A 115 -3.56 5.91 5.16
CA ILE A 115 -2.79 5.64 3.95
C ILE A 115 -2.75 6.89 3.06
N ILE A 116 -3.88 7.57 2.84
CA ILE A 116 -3.96 8.85 2.12
C ILE A 116 -3.03 9.89 2.75
N ALA A 117 -3.12 10.06 4.07
CA ALA A 117 -2.31 11.04 4.80
C ALA A 117 -0.81 10.72 4.70
N TRP A 118 -0.44 9.44 4.78
CA TRP A 118 0.94 9.00 4.59
C TRP A 118 1.42 9.28 3.16
N CYS A 119 0.64 8.94 2.13
CA CYS A 119 1.00 9.22 0.74
C CYS A 119 1.23 10.73 0.52
N LYS A 120 0.37 11.58 1.08
CA LYS A 120 0.54 13.04 0.97
C LYS A 120 1.86 13.54 1.58
N ARG A 121 2.35 12.90 2.66
CA ARG A 121 3.63 13.26 3.30
C ARG A 121 4.85 12.84 2.51
N GLN A 122 4.78 11.79 1.69
CA GLN A 122 5.92 11.35 0.87
C GLN A 122 6.26 12.31 -0.27
N VAL A 123 5.41 13.31 -0.52
CA VAL A 123 5.55 14.28 -1.62
C VAL A 123 5.71 15.72 -1.07
N SER A 124 5.87 15.86 0.24
CA SER A 124 6.17 17.12 0.95
C SER A 124 7.66 17.27 1.16
#